data_AF-R6FCW7-F1
#
_entry.id   AF-R6FCW7-F1
#
_cell.length_a   1.000
_cell.length_b   1.000
_cell.length_c   1.000
_cell.angle_alpha   90.00
_cell.angle_beta   90.00
_cell.angle_gamma   90.00
#
_symmetry.space_group_name_H-M   'P 1'
#
loop_
_entity.id
_entity.type
_entity.pdbx_description
1 polymer ?
#
loop_
_entity_poly.entity_id
_entity_poly.type
_entity_poly.pdbx_seq_one_letter_code
_entity_poly.pdbx_strand_id
1 'polypeptide(L)'
;MEKIAQTLNKQEKDFCELFIFGCDPYAGNARKCYEDVFSDNTKLSLKNAKELLKRNDIQEYIQYLRNIANYEIADLKARLTEKLWHIIDETSTAEYTDRRGTKLSPAPLRSVAVQASKALMEMYPVKVAQENKIELNGGGDGGIIFNVVVPQSNHSTNENNE
;
A
#
# COMPACT_ATOMS: atom_id res chain seq x y z
N MET A 1 -21.47 -5.33 -21.24
CA MET A 1 -20.33 -6.06 -20.68
C MET A 1 -19.76 -7.09 -21.66
N GLU A 2 -20.57 -7.82 -22.44
CA GLU A 2 -20.09 -8.70 -23.53
C GLU A 2 -19.47 -7.98 -24.74
N LYS A 3 -20.03 -6.82 -25.15
CA LYS A 3 -19.65 -6.17 -26.42
C LYS A 3 -18.16 -5.77 -26.55
N ILE A 4 -17.48 -5.45 -25.46
CA ILE A 4 -16.06 -5.00 -25.48
C ILE A 4 -15.12 -6.21 -25.64
N ALA A 5 -15.47 -7.34 -25.01
CA ALA A 5 -14.72 -8.58 -25.14
C ALA A 5 -14.91 -9.23 -26.53
N GLN A 6 -15.98 -8.91 -27.27
CA GLN A 6 -16.17 -9.45 -28.63
C GLN A 6 -15.22 -8.84 -29.67
N THR A 7 -14.72 -7.62 -29.45
CA THR A 7 -13.87 -6.91 -30.42
C THR A 7 -12.38 -7.27 -30.34
N LEU A 8 -11.89 -7.74 -29.18
CA LEU A 8 -10.47 -8.08 -29.01
C LEU A 8 -10.18 -9.51 -29.46
N ASN A 9 -9.06 -9.69 -30.16
CA ASN A 9 -8.54 -11.01 -30.50
C ASN A 9 -8.08 -11.76 -29.23
N LYS A 10 -8.01 -13.09 -29.30
CA LYS A 10 -7.57 -13.94 -28.19
C LYS A 10 -6.19 -13.52 -27.65
N GLN A 11 -5.23 -13.26 -28.54
CA GLN A 11 -3.90 -12.78 -28.14
C GLN A 11 -3.93 -11.41 -27.45
N GLU A 12 -4.80 -10.51 -27.86
CA GLU A 12 -4.93 -9.19 -27.23
C GLU A 12 -5.52 -9.30 -25.82
N LYS A 13 -6.46 -10.24 -25.61
CA LYS A 13 -7.00 -10.56 -24.29
C LYS A 13 -5.94 -11.18 -23.39
N ASP A 14 -5.24 -12.20 -23.89
CA ASP A 14 -4.17 -12.89 -23.17
C ASP A 14 -3.08 -11.89 -22.75
N PHE A 15 -2.74 -10.92 -23.62
CA PHE A 15 -1.83 -9.82 -23.30
C PHE A 15 -2.35 -8.93 -22.16
N CYS A 16 -3.61 -8.51 -22.21
CA CYS A 16 -4.19 -7.64 -21.18
C CYS A 16 -4.30 -8.35 -19.82
N GLU A 17 -4.68 -9.62 -19.83
CA GLU A 17 -4.78 -10.46 -18.63
C GLU A 17 -3.41 -10.67 -18.01
N LEU A 18 -2.39 -11.02 -18.80
CA LEU A 18 -1.02 -11.18 -18.31
C LEU A 18 -0.44 -9.85 -17.81
N PHE A 19 -0.78 -8.73 -18.45
CA PHE A 19 -0.32 -7.40 -18.05
C PHE A 19 -0.88 -6.93 -16.70
N ILE A 20 -2.11 -7.35 -16.35
CA ILE A 20 -2.80 -6.95 -15.12
C ILE A 20 -2.65 -7.98 -14.00
N PHE A 21 -2.81 -9.26 -14.30
CA PHE A 21 -2.81 -10.35 -13.32
C PHE A 21 -1.51 -11.16 -13.29
N GLY A 22 -0.60 -10.94 -14.25
CA GLY A 22 0.68 -11.65 -14.27
C GLY A 22 1.51 -11.38 -13.02
N CYS A 23 2.33 -12.36 -12.63
CA CYS A 23 3.37 -12.15 -11.61
C CYS A 23 4.61 -11.48 -12.23
N ASP A 24 5.55 -11.03 -11.39
CA ASP A 24 6.85 -10.59 -11.87
C ASP A 24 7.51 -11.69 -12.72
N PRO A 25 8.07 -11.36 -13.91
CA PRO A 25 8.39 -10.03 -14.46
C PRO A 25 7.32 -9.41 -15.40
N TYR A 26 6.09 -9.92 -15.40
CA TYR A 26 5.04 -9.59 -16.38
C TYR A 26 4.11 -8.46 -15.94
N ALA A 27 3.73 -8.41 -14.65
CA ALA A 27 2.85 -7.36 -14.12
C ALA A 27 3.36 -5.96 -14.47
N GLY A 28 2.57 -5.20 -15.22
CA GLY A 28 2.93 -3.85 -15.66
C GLY A 28 4.08 -3.76 -16.69
N ASN A 29 4.67 -4.89 -17.10
CA ASN A 29 5.74 -4.94 -18.09
C ASN A 29 5.20 -5.25 -19.48
N ALA A 30 4.87 -4.18 -20.22
CA ALA A 30 4.31 -4.28 -21.55
C ALA A 30 5.22 -5.04 -22.53
N ARG A 31 6.54 -4.91 -22.39
CA ARG A 31 7.50 -5.58 -23.28
C ARG A 31 7.45 -7.08 -23.10
N LYS A 32 7.60 -7.56 -21.86
CA LYS A 32 7.61 -9.01 -21.58
C LYS A 32 6.29 -9.67 -21.90
N CYS A 33 5.17 -9.02 -21.59
CA CYS A 33 3.85 -9.53 -21.96
C CYS A 33 3.70 -9.67 -23.48
N TYR A 34 4.18 -8.69 -24.24
CA TYR A 34 4.06 -8.71 -25.70
C TYR A 34 5.00 -9.74 -26.35
N GLU A 35 6.25 -9.82 -25.88
CA GLU A 35 7.24 -10.81 -26.35
C GLU A 35 6.69 -12.24 -26.22
N ASP A 36 6.10 -12.57 -25.07
CA ASP A 36 5.63 -13.93 -24.80
C ASP A 36 4.30 -14.26 -25.51
N VAL A 37 3.34 -13.32 -25.53
CA VAL A 37 2.01 -13.57 -26.13
C VAL A 37 2.04 -13.56 -27.65
N PHE A 38 2.84 -12.66 -28.26
CA PHE A 38 2.95 -12.54 -29.71
C PHE A 38 4.18 -13.27 -30.27
N SER A 39 5.00 -13.90 -29.41
CA SER A 39 6.27 -14.54 -29.79
C SER A 39 7.22 -13.60 -30.56
N ASP A 40 7.13 -12.28 -30.29
CA ASP A 40 7.90 -11.24 -30.97
C ASP A 40 9.15 -10.90 -30.16
N ASN A 41 10.28 -11.53 -30.49
CA ASN A 41 11.59 -11.27 -29.87
C ASN A 41 12.37 -10.11 -30.52
N THR A 42 11.71 -9.29 -31.33
CA THR A 42 12.37 -8.20 -32.06
C THR A 42 12.63 -7.01 -31.13
N LYS A 43 13.62 -6.16 -31.46
CA LYS A 43 13.87 -4.90 -30.73
C LYS A 43 12.68 -3.91 -30.76
N LEU A 44 11.69 -4.16 -31.62
CA LEU A 44 10.48 -3.36 -31.76
C LEU A 44 9.34 -3.81 -30.83
N SER A 45 9.49 -4.92 -30.10
CA SER A 45 8.46 -5.47 -29.21
C SER A 45 7.91 -4.42 -28.24
N LEU A 46 8.78 -3.61 -27.63
CA LEU A 46 8.37 -2.52 -26.73
C LEU A 46 7.56 -1.42 -27.44
N LYS A 47 7.90 -1.08 -28.69
CA LYS A 47 7.18 -0.08 -29.47
C LYS A 47 5.78 -0.59 -29.81
N ASN A 48 5.70 -1.83 -30.30
CA ASN A 48 4.45 -2.50 -30.67
C ASN A 48 3.53 -2.67 -29.46
N ALA A 49 4.08 -3.08 -28.31
CA ALA A 49 3.33 -3.17 -27.05
C ALA A 49 2.75 -1.82 -26.61
N LYS A 50 3.53 -0.74 -26.71
CA LYS A 50 3.06 0.61 -26.39
C LYS A 50 2.00 1.11 -27.36
N GLU A 51 2.10 0.75 -28.64
CA GLU A 51 1.10 1.07 -29.65
C GLU A 51 -0.21 0.33 -29.38
N LEU A 52 -0.12 -0.95 -29.00
CA LEU A 52 -1.25 -1.76 -28.58
C LEU A 52 -1.98 -1.14 -27.37
N LEU A 53 -1.23 -0.72 -26.33
CA LEU A 53 -1.78 -0.05 -25.14
C LEU A 53 -2.40 1.33 -25.39
N LYS A 54 -2.15 1.95 -26.55
CA LYS A 54 -2.77 3.23 -26.92
C LYS A 54 -4.17 3.08 -27.52
N ARG A 55 -4.55 1.87 -27.96
CA ARG A 55 -5.87 1.67 -28.56
C ARG A 55 -6.96 1.74 -27.49
N ASN A 56 -8.05 2.42 -27.81
CA ASN A 56 -9.13 2.69 -26.86
C ASN A 56 -9.83 1.41 -26.38
N ASP A 57 -10.04 0.44 -27.28
CA ASP A 57 -10.64 -0.87 -26.96
C ASP A 57 -9.82 -1.64 -25.91
N ILE A 58 -8.49 -1.61 -26.03
CA ILE A 58 -7.57 -2.24 -25.10
C ILE A 58 -7.52 -1.51 -23.77
N GLN A 59 -7.53 -0.18 -23.78
CA GLN A 59 -7.60 0.61 -22.55
C GLN A 59 -8.89 0.36 -21.77
N GLU A 60 -10.04 0.27 -22.45
CA GLU A 60 -11.31 -0.08 -21.84
C GLU A 60 -11.28 -1.48 -21.22
N TYR A 61 -10.73 -2.48 -21.94
CA TYR A 61 -10.61 -3.83 -21.41
C TYR A 61 -9.67 -3.89 -20.20
N ILE A 62 -8.52 -3.21 -20.25
CA ILE A 62 -7.60 -3.10 -19.11
C ILE A 62 -8.29 -2.44 -17.90
N GLN A 63 -9.06 -1.37 -18.12
CA GLN A 63 -9.78 -0.71 -17.04
C GLN A 63 -10.85 -1.64 -16.44
N TYR A 64 -11.52 -2.43 -17.26
CA TYR A 64 -12.45 -3.46 -16.81
C TYR A 64 -11.75 -4.52 -15.93
N LEU A 65 -10.61 -5.06 -16.38
CA LEU A 65 -9.83 -6.03 -15.59
C LEU A 65 -9.36 -5.43 -14.26
N ARG A 66 -8.92 -4.17 -14.26
CA ARG A 66 -8.56 -3.45 -13.02
C ARG A 66 -9.74 -3.31 -12.07
N ASN A 67 -10.94 -3.02 -12.59
CA ASN A 67 -12.13 -2.91 -11.77
C ASN A 67 -12.51 -4.25 -11.14
N ILE A 68 -12.38 -5.37 -11.87
CA ILE A 68 -12.56 -6.72 -11.31
C ILE A 68 -11.53 -6.98 -10.21
N ALA A 69 -10.24 -6.75 -10.50
CA ALA A 69 -9.17 -6.96 -9.53
C ALA A 69 -9.43 -6.16 -8.24
N ASN A 70 -9.83 -4.90 -8.38
CA ASN A 70 -10.16 -4.04 -7.24
C ASN A 70 -11.39 -4.54 -6.47
N TYR A 71 -12.41 -5.05 -7.17
CA TYR A 71 -13.59 -5.62 -6.53
C TYR A 71 -13.24 -6.88 -5.72
N GLU A 72 -12.46 -7.79 -6.29
CA GLU A 72 -11.99 -8.99 -5.60
C GLU A 72 -11.13 -8.65 -4.37
N ILE A 73 -10.23 -7.67 -4.49
CA ILE A 73 -9.42 -7.17 -3.37
C ILE A 73 -10.31 -6.54 -2.30
N ALA A 74 -11.33 -5.75 -2.68
CA ALA A 74 -12.23 -5.09 -1.73
C ALA A 74 -13.09 -6.10 -0.98
N ASP A 75 -13.66 -7.09 -1.66
CA ASP A 75 -14.45 -8.15 -1.04
C ASP A 75 -13.60 -9.02 -0.09
N LEU A 76 -12.38 -9.38 -0.53
CA LEU A 76 -11.45 -10.12 0.33
C LEU A 76 -11.08 -9.31 1.59
N LYS A 77 -10.81 -8.00 1.43
CA LYS A 77 -10.56 -7.10 2.58
C LYS A 77 -11.75 -7.02 3.53
N ALA A 78 -12.98 -6.94 3.01
CA ALA A 78 -14.18 -6.93 3.85
C ALA A 78 -14.30 -8.23 4.67
N ARG A 79 -14.13 -9.39 4.03
CA ARG A 79 -14.16 -10.70 4.71
C ARG A 79 -13.05 -10.87 5.74
N LEU A 80 -11.83 -10.39 5.44
CA LEU A 80 -10.72 -10.43 6.41
C LEU A 80 -10.98 -9.50 7.60
N THR A 81 -11.59 -8.34 7.36
CA THR A 81 -11.93 -7.37 8.40
C THR A 81 -12.92 -7.94 9.39
N GLU A 82 -14.01 -8.54 8.90
CA GLU A 82 -15.03 -9.18 9.75
C GLU A 82 -14.42 -10.28 10.63
N LYS A 83 -13.58 -11.14 10.05
CA LYS A 83 -12.90 -12.21 10.80
C LYS A 83 -11.96 -11.67 11.88
N LEU A 84 -11.21 -10.62 11.58
CA LEU A 84 -10.32 -10.01 12.56
C LEU A 84 -11.09 -9.33 13.69
N TRP A 85 -12.20 -8.64 13.41
CA TRP A 85 -13.09 -8.13 14.44
C TRP A 85 -13.61 -9.24 15.35
N HIS A 86 -14.09 -10.34 14.77
CA HIS A 86 -14.56 -11.48 15.55
C HIS A 86 -13.46 -12.07 16.45
N ILE A 87 -12.23 -12.22 15.93
CA ILE A 87 -11.09 -12.69 16.72
C ILE A 87 -10.79 -11.73 17.88
N ILE A 88 -10.81 -10.41 17.64
CA ILE A 88 -10.55 -9.40 18.67
C ILE A 88 -11.61 -9.50 19.78
N ASP A 89 -12.90 -9.53 19.42
CA ASP A 89 -13.98 -9.59 20.40
C ASP A 89 -13.92 -10.86 21.26
N GLU A 90 -13.71 -12.01 20.62
CA GLU A 90 -13.59 -13.30 21.32
C GLU A 90 -12.37 -13.32 22.24
N THR A 91 -11.18 -12.98 21.71
CA THR A 91 -9.91 -13.08 22.45
C THR A 91 -9.72 -11.96 23.47
N SER A 92 -10.54 -10.90 23.44
CA SER A 92 -10.54 -9.82 24.43
C SER A 92 -11.30 -10.16 25.71
N THR A 93 -12.22 -11.13 25.67
CA THR A 93 -13.08 -11.50 26.81
C THR A 93 -12.94 -12.95 27.23
N ALA A 94 -12.51 -13.85 26.34
CA ALA A 94 -12.40 -15.27 26.64
C ALA A 94 -11.46 -15.56 27.82
N GLU A 95 -11.88 -16.50 28.66
CA GLU A 95 -11.13 -17.12 29.76
C GLU A 95 -11.17 -18.65 29.57
N TYR A 96 -10.01 -19.30 29.58
CA TYR A 96 -9.91 -20.75 29.48
C TYR A 96 -9.50 -21.39 30.80
N THR A 97 -9.89 -22.64 30.98
CA THR A 97 -9.51 -23.47 32.13
C THR A 97 -8.82 -24.74 31.64
N ASP A 98 -7.81 -25.19 32.38
CA ASP A 98 -7.16 -26.47 32.14
C ASP A 98 -8.10 -27.63 32.54
N ARG A 99 -7.80 -28.85 32.10
CA ARG A 99 -8.56 -30.08 32.41
C ARG A 99 -8.74 -30.31 33.92
N ARG A 100 -7.87 -29.74 34.75
CA ARG A 100 -7.90 -29.81 36.22
C ARG A 100 -8.72 -28.68 36.88
N GLY A 101 -9.32 -27.78 36.09
CA GLY A 101 -10.14 -26.67 36.55
C GLY A 101 -9.37 -25.37 36.87
N THR A 102 -8.04 -25.37 36.70
CA THR A 102 -7.21 -24.17 36.92
C THR A 102 -7.43 -23.16 35.80
N LYS A 103 -7.75 -21.90 36.13
CA LYS A 103 -7.83 -20.81 35.14
C LYS A 103 -6.47 -20.55 34.50
N LEU A 104 -6.43 -20.58 33.17
CA LEU A 104 -5.24 -20.23 32.40
C LEU A 104 -5.10 -18.71 32.32
N SER A 105 -3.86 -18.23 32.23
CA SER A 105 -3.59 -16.80 32.06
C SER A 105 -4.25 -16.30 30.77
N PRO A 106 -4.97 -15.16 30.80
CA PRO A 106 -5.56 -14.57 29.59
C PRO A 106 -4.52 -13.87 28.71
N ALA A 107 -3.29 -13.65 29.19
CA ALA A 107 -2.26 -12.89 28.48
C ALA A 107 -1.99 -13.38 27.04
N PRO A 108 -1.94 -14.70 26.74
CA PRO A 108 -1.78 -15.17 25.36
C PRO A 108 -2.93 -14.75 24.45
N LEU A 109 -4.18 -14.81 24.91
CA LEU A 109 -5.35 -14.37 24.14
C LEU A 109 -5.34 -12.87 23.90
N ARG A 110 -5.00 -12.08 24.93
CA ARG A 110 -4.88 -10.63 24.79
C ARG A 110 -3.77 -10.25 23.81
N SER A 111 -2.68 -11.02 23.73
CA SER A 111 -1.66 -10.84 22.70
C SER A 111 -2.21 -11.07 21.29
N VAL A 112 -3.03 -12.12 21.09
CA VAL A 112 -3.69 -12.37 19.79
C VAL A 112 -4.61 -11.22 19.40
N ALA A 113 -5.38 -10.66 20.34
CA ALA A 113 -6.23 -9.49 20.09
C ALA A 113 -5.41 -8.28 19.60
N VAL A 114 -4.25 -8.03 20.20
CA VAL A 114 -3.34 -6.94 19.81
C VAL A 114 -2.76 -7.19 18.42
N GLN A 115 -2.37 -8.43 18.11
CA GLN A 115 -1.86 -8.79 16.78
C GLN A 115 -2.92 -8.65 15.69
N ALA A 116 -4.15 -9.09 15.97
CA ALA A 116 -5.29 -8.91 15.05
C ALA A 116 -5.60 -7.42 14.82
N SER A 117 -5.58 -6.62 15.89
CA SER A 117 -5.73 -5.16 15.80
C SER A 117 -4.63 -4.52 14.95
N LYS A 118 -3.38 -4.97 15.10
CA LYS A 118 -2.26 -4.50 14.28
C LYS A 118 -2.45 -4.84 12.80
N ALA A 119 -2.89 -6.06 12.48
CA ALA A 119 -3.18 -6.46 11.10
C ALA A 119 -4.30 -5.60 10.48
N LEU A 120 -5.34 -5.24 11.24
CA LEU A 120 -6.36 -4.29 10.79
C LEU A 120 -5.77 -2.90 10.50
N MET A 121 -4.89 -2.39 11.37
CA MET A 121 -4.22 -1.10 11.15
C MET A 121 -3.31 -1.11 9.92
N GLU A 122 -2.65 -2.23 9.62
CA GLU A 122 -1.82 -2.37 8.42
C GLU A 122 -2.66 -2.43 7.13
N MET A 123 -3.84 -3.09 7.18
CA MET A 123 -4.78 -3.12 6.04
C MET A 123 -5.48 -1.78 5.80
N TYR A 124 -5.76 -1.04 6.86
CA TYR A 124 -6.37 0.30 6.85
C TYR A 124 -5.46 1.28 7.59
N PRO A 125 -4.35 1.72 6.97
CA PRO A 125 -3.43 2.65 7.60
C PRO A 125 -4.19 3.92 7.99
N VAL A 126 -4.31 4.14 9.30
CA VAL A 126 -4.85 5.39 9.85
C VAL A 126 -3.86 6.48 9.47
N LYS A 127 -4.21 7.29 8.46
CA LYS A 127 -3.44 8.48 8.10
C LYS A 127 -3.54 9.45 9.28
N VAL A 128 -2.59 9.40 10.21
CA VAL A 128 -2.33 10.54 11.06
C VAL A 128 -1.79 11.60 10.12
N ALA A 129 -2.60 12.62 9.84
CA ALA A 129 -2.18 13.79 9.09
C ALA A 129 -1.06 14.49 9.87
N GLN A 130 0.17 14.00 9.73
CA GLN A 130 1.35 14.72 10.18
C GLN A 130 1.70 15.70 9.07
N GLU A 131 0.87 16.74 8.94
CA GLU A 131 1.17 17.91 8.13
C GLU A 131 2.24 18.74 8.86
N ASN A 132 3.50 18.30 8.77
CA ASN A 132 4.63 19.22 8.83
C ASN A 132 5.28 19.23 7.44
N LYS A 133 4.48 19.62 6.44
CA LYS A 133 5.02 20.01 5.16
C LYS A 133 5.61 21.41 5.36
N ILE A 134 6.87 21.48 5.78
CA ILE A 134 7.67 22.70 5.60
C ILE A 134 7.79 22.87 4.09
N GLU A 135 6.88 23.64 3.50
CA GLU A 135 6.99 24.07 2.11
C GLU A 135 8.12 25.09 2.01
N LEU A 136 9.34 24.60 1.77
CA LEU A 136 10.40 25.42 1.19
C LEU A 136 10.02 25.67 -0.27
N ASN A 137 9.07 26.59 -0.49
CA ASN A 137 8.82 27.13 -1.81
C ASN A 137 10.05 27.97 -2.20
N GLY A 138 11.01 27.31 -2.85
CA GLY A 138 12.19 27.90 -3.45
C GLY A 138 11.81 28.77 -4.65
N GLY A 139 11.24 29.94 -4.37
CA GLY A 139 10.99 31.00 -5.34
C GLY A 139 11.60 32.29 -4.83
N GLY A 140 12.86 32.54 -5.19
CA GLY A 140 13.50 33.87 -5.22
C GLY A 140 13.64 34.64 -3.91
N ASP A 141 14.87 34.75 -3.42
CA ASP A 141 15.37 35.87 -2.58
C ASP A 141 14.81 36.03 -1.15
N GLY A 142 14.41 34.92 -0.50
CA GLY A 142 14.04 34.90 0.92
C GLY A 142 15.04 34.12 1.76
N GLY A 143 16.15 34.76 2.16
CA GLY A 143 17.14 34.14 3.05
C GLY A 143 16.54 33.69 4.39
N ILE A 144 16.83 32.45 4.79
CA ILE A 144 16.44 31.91 6.10
C ILE A 144 17.34 32.55 7.17
N ILE A 145 16.79 33.44 8.01
CA ILE A 145 17.51 34.04 9.13
C ILE A 145 17.33 33.15 10.37
N PHE A 146 18.43 32.56 10.85
CA PHE A 146 18.46 31.90 12.16
C PHE A 146 18.86 32.92 13.22
N ASN A 147 17.93 33.29 14.10
CA ASN A 147 18.31 34.02 15.31
C ASN A 147 18.97 33.06 16.30
N VAL A 148 20.29 33.12 16.37
CA VAL A 148 21.08 32.39 17.38
C VAL A 148 21.03 33.19 18.68
N VAL A 149 20.39 32.64 19.72
CA VAL A 149 20.46 33.18 21.08
C VAL A 149 21.61 32.51 21.80
N VAL A 150 22.69 33.25 22.04
CA VAL A 150 23.80 32.79 22.87
C VAL A 150 23.47 33.12 24.34
N PRO A 151 23.40 32.13 25.24
CA PRO A 151 23.19 32.40 26.66
C PRO A 151 24.39 33.18 27.23
N GLN A 152 24.11 34.32 27.85
CA GLN A 152 25.11 35.13 28.56
C GLN A 152 25.52 34.38 29.84
N SER A 153 26.81 34.09 30.00
CA SER A 153 27.35 33.61 31.27
C SER A 153 27.38 34.77 32.27
N ASN A 154 26.54 34.70 33.31
CA ASN A 154 26.59 35.65 34.42
C ASN A 154 27.90 35.45 35.20
N HIS A 155 28.95 36.19 34.86
CA HIS A 155 30.11 36.36 35.74
C HIS A 155 29.69 37.31 36.87
N SER A 156 29.28 36.74 38.00
CA SER A 156 29.22 37.48 39.26
C SER A 156 30.65 37.71 39.74
N THR A 157 31.19 38.88 39.40
CA THR A 157 32.34 39.47 40.08
C THR A 157 31.94 39.73 41.53
N ASN A 158 32.41 38.89 42.45
CA ASN A 158 32.53 39.28 43.86
C ASN A 158 34.03 39.49 44.13
N GLU A 159 34.43 40.75 44.01
CA GLU A 159 35.60 41.30 44.68
C GLU A 159 35.40 41.13 46.19
N ASN A 160 36.12 40.20 46.80
CA ASN A 160 36.38 40.25 48.24
C ASN A 160 37.70 40.98 48.42
N ASN A 161 37.60 42.27 48.75
CA ASN A 161 38.68 43.02 49.39
C ASN A 161 38.97 42.43 50.78
N GLU A 162 40.22 42.62 51.18
CA GLU A 162 40.86 42.32 52.48
C GLU A 162 39.99 42.52 53.74
#